data_AF-A0AAU4U6N2-F1
#
_entry.id   AF-A0AAU4U6N2-F1
#
_cell.length_a   1.000
_cell.length_b   1.000
_cell.length_c   1.000
_cell.angle_alpha   90.00
_cell.angle_beta   90.00
_cell.angle_gamma   90.00
#
_symmetry.space_group_name_H-M   'P 1'
#
loop_
_entity.id
_entity.type
_entity.pdbx_description
1 polymer ?
#
loop_
_entity_poly.entity_id
_entity_poly.type
_entity_poly.pdbx_seq_one_letter_code
_entity_poly.pdbx_strand_id
1 'polypeptide(L)'
;MRQASGRRRKAPASRKAPATRRPAPTRPRIAAYLVVASLTMASLTAGYLTLGRADRTAPTASVGSGETVKAPAQATGEPKWDGRTKVLGDGSTSYTGPQQGRLKPVPLKPGEKPPQFVVFSWDGALAGDDELFAHYLELSEKYNAHMTYFLTGIYLLPKSKADLYKPPQHPEGSAAISYATDDHIRTTLEQLGRAWQSGNEIGTHFNGHFCGEKGGGDWSVAEWKSEIDQFFDFVQKWRTNTGYTDLAPLPFDIKKEVTGGRAPCLEGQKNLLKAAESYGWRYDASSAGDFQIWPTKKNGMWDFPLQMLPYEGGEYQGLSMDFNFLYNQSEGETDGSPANYPQWQQETVASYMAGFDRVYYGSRAPLFIGNHFEDWNGGIYMKAVDEVIATMCVKKDVKCVSFKELADWLDVQTPATLERLRGLDPAQSPDWSTVVK
;
A
#
# COMPACT_ATOMS: atom_id res chain seq x y z
N MET A 1 -40.19 59.30 69.70
CA MET A 1 -41.31 58.62 70.37
C MET A 1 -41.43 57.19 69.82
N ARG A 2 -41.35 56.18 70.71
CA ARG A 2 -41.91 54.80 70.67
C ARG A 2 -41.49 53.86 69.50
N GLN A 3 -40.71 52.79 69.76
CA GLN A 3 -41.11 51.40 70.16
C GLN A 3 -41.90 50.67 69.04
N ALA A 4 -41.68 49.39 68.68
CA ALA A 4 -41.43 48.16 69.47
C ALA A 4 -40.78 47.07 68.56
N SER A 5 -39.77 46.31 68.99
CA SER A 5 -39.82 45.05 69.76
C SER A 5 -40.69 43.94 69.12
N GLY A 6 -40.03 42.93 68.52
CA GLY A 6 -40.60 41.62 68.20
C GLY A 6 -39.55 40.51 68.45
N ARG A 7 -39.86 39.62 69.39
CA ARG A 7 -38.95 38.70 70.09
C ARG A 7 -38.77 37.38 69.33
N ARG A 8 -37.53 36.86 69.34
CA ARG A 8 -37.12 35.49 68.93
C ARG A 8 -37.95 34.38 69.59
N ARG A 9 -38.29 33.34 68.82
CA ARG A 9 -38.32 31.93 69.26
C ARG A 9 -37.83 31.01 68.12
N LYS A 10 -36.90 30.10 68.46
CA LYS A 10 -36.36 28.99 67.65
C LYS A 10 -37.39 27.86 67.52
N ALA A 11 -37.34 27.10 66.42
CA ALA A 11 -37.36 25.62 66.35
C ALA A 11 -37.26 25.18 64.84
N PRO A 12 -37.29 23.88 64.47
CA PRO A 12 -36.12 22.99 64.42
C PRO A 12 -35.98 22.23 63.07
N ALA A 13 -35.06 21.26 63.06
CA ALA A 13 -34.55 20.41 61.97
C ALA A 13 -35.55 19.85 60.94
N SER A 14 -35.06 19.69 59.70
CA SER A 14 -35.77 19.13 58.55
C SER A 14 -35.36 17.68 58.24
N ARG A 15 -36.37 16.82 58.04
CA ARG A 15 -36.28 15.55 57.30
C ARG A 15 -37.39 15.51 56.25
N LYS A 16 -36.94 15.22 55.01
CA LYS A 16 -37.56 14.54 53.85
C LYS A 16 -39.07 14.70 53.56
N ALA A 17 -39.34 15.12 52.32
CA ALA A 17 -40.55 14.80 51.53
C ALA A 17 -40.19 14.66 50.02
N PRO A 18 -41.04 14.03 49.17
CA PRO A 18 -40.66 13.48 47.87
C PRO A 18 -41.24 14.21 46.62
N ALA A 19 -40.61 13.89 45.48
CA ALA A 19 -41.03 13.85 44.06
C ALA A 19 -42.01 14.87 43.46
N THR A 20 -41.53 15.60 42.43
CA THR A 20 -42.34 16.14 41.33
C THR A 20 -41.68 15.85 39.98
N ARG A 21 -42.48 15.36 39.02
CA ARG A 21 -42.11 15.07 37.62
C ARG A 21 -41.86 16.37 36.85
N ARG A 22 -40.80 16.40 36.03
CA ARG A 22 -40.49 17.41 34.99
C ARG A 22 -40.11 16.70 33.68
N PRO A 23 -40.30 17.36 32.51
CA PRO A 23 -40.23 16.72 31.20
C PRO A 23 -38.79 16.52 30.71
N ALA A 24 -38.60 15.52 29.86
CA ALA A 24 -37.31 15.09 29.33
C ALA A 24 -36.72 16.09 28.31
N PRO A 25 -35.41 16.41 28.38
CA PRO A 25 -34.70 17.03 27.27
C PRO A 25 -34.11 15.95 26.36
N THR A 26 -34.40 16.09 25.06
CA THR A 26 -33.78 15.39 23.95
C THR A 26 -32.26 15.62 23.94
N ARG A 27 -31.48 14.54 24.02
CA ARG A 27 -30.01 14.56 23.82
C ARG A 27 -29.68 14.45 22.33
N PRO A 28 -28.62 15.13 21.84
CA PRO A 28 -28.15 14.96 20.47
C PRO A 28 -27.52 13.57 20.31
N ARG A 29 -27.80 12.92 19.18
CA ARG A 29 -27.16 11.67 18.77
C ARG A 29 -25.74 11.98 18.34
N ILE A 30 -24.76 11.62 19.16
CA ILE A 30 -23.37 11.49 18.74
C ILE A 30 -23.30 10.22 17.90
N ALA A 31 -22.96 10.36 16.62
CA ALA A 31 -22.69 9.25 15.74
C ALA A 31 -21.35 8.64 16.17
N ALA A 32 -21.38 7.44 16.72
CA ALA A 32 -20.18 6.64 16.94
C ALA A 32 -19.76 6.05 15.60
N TYR A 33 -18.56 6.43 15.12
CA TYR A 33 -17.88 5.72 14.05
C TYR A 33 -17.46 4.35 14.60
N LEU A 34 -18.02 3.29 14.02
CA LEU A 34 -17.57 1.92 14.26
C LEU A 34 -16.35 1.67 13.39
N VAL A 35 -15.16 1.80 13.98
CA VAL A 35 -13.97 1.14 13.45
C VAL A 35 -14.14 -0.34 13.77
N VAL A 36 -14.26 -1.17 12.74
CA VAL A 36 -14.30 -2.63 12.89
C VAL A 36 -12.88 -3.07 13.24
N ALA A 37 -12.62 -3.27 14.53
CA ALA A 37 -11.45 -3.98 15.00
C ALA A 37 -11.58 -5.45 14.58
N SER A 38 -10.82 -5.85 13.56
CA SER A 38 -10.75 -7.22 13.07
C SER A 38 -9.93 -8.06 14.05
N LEU A 39 -10.61 -8.87 14.87
CA LEU A 39 -10.00 -9.96 15.64
C LEU A 39 -9.43 -11.01 14.68
N THR A 40 -8.10 -11.14 14.60
CA THR A 40 -7.47 -12.35 14.06
C THR A 40 -6.82 -13.17 15.17
N MET A 41 -7.40 -14.35 15.35
CA MET A 41 -6.98 -15.50 16.16
C MET A 41 -5.46 -15.66 16.33
N ALA A 42 -5.02 -15.65 17.59
CA ALA A 42 -3.81 -16.33 18.02
C ALA A 42 -3.96 -17.85 17.82
N SER A 43 -2.98 -18.50 17.19
CA SER A 43 -2.85 -19.97 17.23
C SER A 43 -1.39 -20.36 17.42
N LEU A 44 -1.09 -20.51 18.70
CA LEU A 44 -0.06 -21.28 19.40
C LEU A 44 0.82 -22.22 18.57
N THR A 45 2.12 -21.96 18.68
CA THR A 45 3.20 -22.93 18.53
C THR A 45 3.10 -24.02 19.60
N ALA A 46 3.07 -25.29 19.17
CA ALA A 46 3.39 -26.43 20.01
C ALA A 46 4.24 -27.42 19.20
N GLY A 47 5.48 -27.60 19.62
CA GLY A 47 6.45 -28.44 18.95
C GLY A 47 6.14 -29.94 19.04
N TYR A 48 6.63 -30.67 18.05
CA TYR A 48 6.95 -32.09 18.19
C TYR A 48 8.25 -32.40 17.43
N LEU A 49 9.31 -32.65 18.19
CA LEU A 49 10.51 -33.37 17.75
C LEU A 49 10.24 -34.86 17.96
N THR A 50 10.32 -35.67 16.89
CA THR A 50 11.35 -36.71 16.71
C THR A 50 10.97 -37.78 15.67
N LEU A 51 11.97 -38.05 14.82
CA LEU A 51 12.35 -39.32 14.17
C LEU A 51 11.55 -39.84 12.94
N GLY A 52 12.16 -39.61 11.77
CA GLY A 52 12.80 -40.72 11.06
C GLY A 52 12.17 -41.19 9.75
N ARG A 53 12.67 -40.69 8.62
CA ARG A 53 13.26 -41.50 7.52
C ARG A 53 13.79 -40.60 6.41
N ALA A 54 15.03 -40.86 6.03
CA ALA A 54 15.63 -40.33 4.82
C ALA A 54 15.06 -41.11 3.63
N ASP A 55 14.34 -40.44 2.74
CA ASP A 55 14.17 -40.92 1.37
C ASP A 55 14.94 -40.00 0.43
N ARG A 56 16.08 -40.53 -0.01
CA ARG A 56 16.83 -40.05 -1.15
C ARG A 56 16.05 -40.43 -2.41
N THR A 57 15.41 -39.46 -3.06
CA THR A 57 15.07 -39.59 -4.47
C THR A 57 16.04 -38.75 -5.29
N ALA A 58 17.07 -39.42 -5.80
CA ALA A 58 17.88 -38.93 -6.90
C ALA A 58 17.00 -38.76 -8.16
N PRO A 59 17.28 -37.77 -9.02
CA PRO A 59 16.49 -37.52 -10.21
C PRO A 59 16.81 -38.55 -11.28
N THR A 60 15.79 -39.22 -11.82
CA THR A 60 15.97 -40.06 -13.02
C THR A 60 15.92 -39.16 -14.25
N ALA A 61 17.07 -39.06 -14.92
CA ALA A 61 17.17 -38.52 -16.26
C ALA A 61 16.49 -39.47 -17.26
N SER A 62 15.59 -38.93 -18.08
CA SER A 62 15.22 -39.54 -19.35
C SER A 62 15.20 -38.45 -20.41
N VAL A 63 16.22 -38.53 -21.26
CA VAL A 63 16.43 -37.74 -22.47
C VAL A 63 15.34 -38.09 -23.46
N GLY A 64 14.50 -37.11 -23.79
CA GLY A 64 13.58 -37.15 -24.92
C GLY A 64 13.80 -35.89 -25.74
N SER A 65 14.54 -36.02 -26.82
CA SER A 65 14.73 -35.00 -27.85
C SER A 65 13.38 -34.61 -28.45
N GLY A 66 12.91 -33.40 -28.14
CA GLY A 66 11.75 -32.78 -28.79
C GLY A 66 11.93 -31.27 -28.70
N GLU A 67 11.95 -30.63 -29.87
CA GLU A 67 12.11 -29.20 -30.10
C GLU A 67 11.63 -28.30 -28.96
N THR A 68 12.57 -27.55 -28.37
CA THR A 68 12.26 -26.37 -27.57
C THR A 68 11.52 -25.37 -28.44
N VAL A 69 10.19 -25.34 -28.32
CA VAL A 69 9.38 -24.21 -28.77
C VAL A 69 9.84 -23.01 -27.98
N LYS A 70 10.67 -22.17 -28.60
CA LYS A 70 10.94 -20.81 -28.12
C LYS A 70 9.59 -20.12 -27.97
N ALA A 71 9.17 -19.87 -26.73
CA ALA A 71 8.16 -18.87 -26.45
C ALA A 71 8.65 -17.56 -27.10
N PRO A 72 7.88 -16.93 -28.00
CA PRO A 72 8.27 -15.66 -28.53
C PRO A 72 8.24 -14.66 -27.38
N ALA A 73 9.39 -14.05 -27.09
CA ALA A 73 9.43 -12.81 -26.34
C ALA A 73 8.55 -11.82 -27.10
N GLN A 74 7.33 -11.61 -26.62
CA GLN A 74 6.41 -10.65 -27.20
C GLN A 74 6.95 -9.27 -26.80
N ALA A 75 7.87 -8.76 -27.60
CA ALA A 75 8.27 -7.38 -27.59
C ALA A 75 7.05 -6.56 -28.07
N THR A 76 6.11 -6.29 -27.18
CA THR A 76 5.15 -5.21 -27.37
C THR A 76 5.88 -3.92 -27.06
N GLY A 77 6.85 -3.57 -27.91
CA GLY A 77 7.47 -2.25 -27.86
C GLY A 77 6.38 -1.22 -28.11
N GLU A 78 6.20 -0.30 -27.17
CA GLU A 78 5.27 0.82 -27.32
C GLU A 78 5.57 1.54 -28.65
N PRO A 79 4.56 1.84 -29.49
CA PRO A 79 4.78 2.59 -30.72
C PRO A 79 5.53 3.88 -30.41
N LYS A 80 6.53 4.21 -31.23
CA LYS A 80 7.32 5.44 -31.07
C LYS A 80 6.38 6.64 -30.95
N TRP A 81 6.45 7.33 -29.83
CA TRP A 81 5.64 8.53 -29.58
C TRP A 81 5.97 9.61 -30.62
N ASP A 82 4.92 10.24 -31.15
CA ASP A 82 4.99 11.25 -32.21
C ASP A 82 5.27 12.68 -31.67
N GLY A 83 5.50 12.80 -30.36
CA GLY A 83 5.75 14.07 -29.68
C GLY A 83 4.49 14.87 -29.36
N ARG A 84 3.29 14.31 -29.58
CA ARG A 84 2.02 15.02 -29.37
C ARG A 84 1.21 14.40 -28.25
N THR A 85 0.62 15.26 -27.41
CA THR A 85 -0.39 14.84 -26.43
C THR A 85 -1.66 14.42 -27.15
N LYS A 86 -2.14 13.21 -26.85
CA LYS A 86 -3.43 12.70 -27.33
C LYS A 86 -4.40 12.58 -26.17
N VAL A 87 -5.38 13.48 -26.11
CA VAL A 87 -6.49 13.38 -25.15
C VAL A 87 -7.31 12.12 -25.43
N LEU A 88 -7.68 11.39 -24.38
CA LEU A 88 -8.38 10.11 -24.44
C LEU A 88 -9.77 10.21 -23.85
N GLY A 89 -10.71 9.42 -24.38
CA GLY A 89 -12.06 9.30 -23.84
C GLY A 89 -12.77 10.65 -23.73
N ASP A 90 -13.32 10.92 -22.54
CA ASP A 90 -14.03 12.17 -22.22
C ASP A 90 -13.10 13.34 -21.85
N GLY A 91 -11.79 13.16 -21.97
CA GLY A 91 -10.78 14.14 -21.55
C GLY A 91 -10.35 14.04 -20.09
N SER A 92 -10.68 12.94 -19.41
CA SER A 92 -10.14 12.62 -18.09
C SER A 92 -8.64 12.25 -18.14
N THR A 93 -8.20 11.61 -19.22
CA THR A 93 -6.83 11.11 -19.37
C THR A 93 -6.26 11.49 -20.72
N SER A 94 -4.94 11.38 -20.86
CA SER A 94 -4.24 11.67 -22.10
C SER A 94 -3.01 10.79 -22.23
N TYR A 95 -2.62 10.46 -23.45
CA TYR A 95 -1.32 9.85 -23.72
C TYR A 95 -0.32 10.95 -24.06
N THR A 96 0.68 11.14 -23.19
CA THR A 96 1.75 12.15 -23.36
C THR A 96 3.11 11.53 -23.72
N GLY A 97 3.12 10.25 -24.10
CA GLY A 97 4.34 9.46 -24.36
C GLY A 97 4.77 8.62 -23.15
N PRO A 98 5.91 7.92 -23.26
CA PRO A 98 6.49 7.19 -22.14
C PRO A 98 6.84 8.14 -20.99
N GLN A 99 6.62 7.68 -19.76
CA GLN A 99 7.03 8.41 -18.57
C GLN A 99 8.55 8.63 -18.57
N GLN A 100 8.96 9.86 -18.27
CA GLN A 100 10.37 10.26 -18.22
C GLN A 100 10.96 10.06 -16.82
N GLY A 101 12.28 10.21 -16.68
CA GLY A 101 12.95 10.19 -15.37
C GLY A 101 13.18 8.81 -14.75
N ARG A 102 12.45 7.78 -15.18
CA ARG A 102 12.55 6.42 -14.62
C ARG A 102 13.95 5.80 -14.70
N LEU A 103 14.26 4.95 -13.72
CA LEU A 103 15.43 4.08 -13.68
C LEU A 103 15.46 3.22 -14.95
N LYS A 104 16.58 3.32 -15.69
CA LYS A 104 16.82 2.45 -16.83
C LYS A 104 17.27 1.07 -16.33
N PRO A 105 16.59 -0.02 -16.69
CA PRO A 105 17.00 -1.35 -16.28
C PRO A 105 18.29 -1.75 -17.01
N VAL A 106 19.26 -2.26 -16.25
CA VAL A 106 20.55 -2.74 -16.76
C VAL A 106 20.83 -4.12 -16.17
N PRO A 107 21.19 -5.13 -16.99
CA PRO A 107 21.58 -6.44 -16.48
C PRO A 107 22.86 -6.34 -15.66
N LEU A 108 22.94 -7.10 -14.58
CA LEU A 108 24.17 -7.24 -13.81
C LEU A 108 25.28 -7.89 -14.65
N LYS A 109 26.51 -7.39 -14.50
CA LYS A 109 27.71 -8.04 -15.02
C LYS A 109 28.12 -9.20 -14.10
N PRO A 110 28.85 -10.21 -14.60
CA PRO A 110 29.36 -11.29 -13.77
C PRO A 110 30.13 -10.76 -12.55
N GLY A 111 29.75 -11.20 -11.35
CA GLY A 111 30.32 -10.76 -10.08
C GLY A 111 29.92 -9.36 -9.59
N GLU A 112 29.04 -8.65 -10.29
CA GLU A 112 28.57 -7.33 -9.87
C GLU A 112 27.62 -7.45 -8.67
N LYS A 113 27.90 -6.70 -7.61
CA LYS A 113 27.00 -6.58 -6.45
C LYS A 113 25.71 -5.85 -6.88
N PRO A 114 24.51 -6.42 -6.64
CA PRO A 114 23.26 -5.73 -6.93
C PRO A 114 23.12 -4.40 -6.18
N PRO A 115 22.45 -3.39 -6.78
CA PRO A 115 21.99 -2.23 -6.03
C PRO A 115 21.09 -2.67 -4.87
N GLN A 116 21.09 -1.91 -3.78
CA GLN A 116 20.03 -2.05 -2.78
C GLN A 116 18.81 -1.29 -3.26
N PHE A 117 17.73 -1.99 -3.56
CA PHE A 117 16.46 -1.37 -3.88
C PHE A 117 15.65 -1.09 -2.61
N VAL A 118 15.02 0.08 -2.55
CA VAL A 118 14.00 0.41 -1.55
C VAL A 118 12.77 0.90 -2.29
N VAL A 119 11.61 0.32 -2.02
CA VAL A 119 10.35 0.67 -2.71
C VAL A 119 9.36 1.17 -1.69
N PHE A 120 9.00 2.44 -1.81
CA PHE A 120 7.96 3.07 -0.99
C PHE A 120 6.63 3.04 -1.75
N SER A 121 5.56 2.72 -1.01
CA SER A 121 4.21 2.68 -1.57
C SER A 121 3.18 3.32 -0.66
N TRP A 122 2.12 3.85 -1.27
CA TRP A 122 1.03 4.56 -0.61
C TRP A 122 -0.31 3.95 -1.01
N ASP A 123 -0.97 3.28 -0.08
CA ASP A 123 -2.27 2.65 -0.30
C ASP A 123 -3.38 3.71 -0.22
N GLY A 124 -4.32 3.67 -1.16
CA GLY A 124 -5.40 4.64 -1.32
C GLY A 124 -5.01 5.89 -2.11
N ALA A 125 -3.90 6.53 -1.74
CA ALA A 125 -3.34 7.73 -2.39
C ALA A 125 -4.32 8.92 -2.57
N LEU A 126 -5.16 9.18 -1.56
CA LEU A 126 -6.01 10.37 -1.49
C LEU A 126 -5.18 11.59 -1.11
N ALA A 127 -5.33 12.72 -1.81
CA ALA A 127 -4.77 13.99 -1.36
C ALA A 127 -5.74 14.70 -0.40
N GLY A 128 -5.55 14.47 0.90
CA GLY A 128 -6.33 15.08 1.98
C GLY A 128 -5.82 16.45 2.45
N ASP A 129 -6.40 16.95 3.54
CA ASP A 129 -6.02 18.22 4.19
C ASP A 129 -4.67 18.14 4.92
N ASP A 130 -4.15 16.93 5.12
CA ASP A 130 -2.83 16.65 5.72
C ASP A 130 -1.66 17.00 4.78
N GLU A 131 -1.93 17.26 3.50
CA GLU A 131 -0.96 17.55 2.44
C GLU A 131 0.13 16.46 2.24
N LEU A 132 -0.08 15.24 2.75
CA LEU A 132 0.92 14.17 2.73
C LEU A 132 1.30 13.75 1.31
N PHE A 133 0.34 13.72 0.38
CA PHE A 133 0.65 13.41 -1.03
C PHE A 133 1.64 14.44 -1.61
N ALA A 134 1.37 15.73 -1.42
CA ALA A 134 2.26 16.79 -1.91
C ALA A 134 3.65 16.70 -1.24
N HIS A 135 3.69 16.50 0.08
CA HIS A 135 4.92 16.33 0.85
C HIS A 135 5.79 15.18 0.33
N TYR A 136 5.22 13.99 0.11
CA TYR A 136 6.00 12.85 -0.37
C TYR A 136 6.44 12.97 -1.83
N LEU A 137 5.74 13.77 -2.66
CA LEU A 137 6.24 14.15 -3.98
C LEU A 137 7.46 15.06 -3.88
N GLU A 138 7.49 16.00 -2.94
CA GLU A 138 8.68 16.83 -2.69
C GLU A 138 9.86 15.99 -2.21
N LEU A 139 9.63 15.00 -1.34
CA LEU A 139 10.67 14.06 -0.91
C LEU A 139 11.15 13.18 -2.07
N SER A 140 10.25 12.70 -2.93
CA SER A 140 10.59 11.97 -4.15
C SER A 140 11.55 12.79 -5.02
N GLU A 141 11.22 14.05 -5.29
CA GLU A 141 12.04 14.97 -6.09
C GLU A 141 13.40 15.26 -5.42
N LYS A 142 13.39 15.54 -4.11
CA LYS A 142 14.59 15.90 -3.34
C LYS A 142 15.59 14.76 -3.23
N TYR A 143 15.11 13.54 -3.04
CA TYR A 143 15.96 12.37 -2.78
C TYR A 143 16.08 11.42 -3.97
N ASN A 144 15.51 11.77 -5.14
CA ASN A 144 15.40 10.90 -6.31
C ASN A 144 14.83 9.53 -5.91
N ALA A 145 13.71 9.55 -5.20
CA ALA A 145 13.06 8.40 -4.60
C ALA A 145 11.68 8.22 -5.24
N HIS A 146 11.63 7.56 -6.40
CA HIS A 146 10.35 7.26 -7.04
C HIS A 146 9.56 6.28 -6.17
N MET A 147 8.27 6.55 -6.03
CA MET A 147 7.33 5.83 -5.18
C MET A 147 6.18 5.27 -6.03
N THR A 148 5.40 4.38 -5.43
CA THR A 148 4.18 3.83 -6.05
C THR A 148 2.95 4.30 -5.29
N TYR A 149 2.05 5.01 -5.95
CA TYR A 149 0.78 5.45 -5.39
C TYR A 149 -0.31 4.48 -5.85
N PHE A 150 -0.75 3.59 -4.95
CA PHE A 150 -1.84 2.67 -5.24
C PHE A 150 -3.17 3.40 -5.05
N LEU A 151 -3.68 3.95 -6.14
CA LEU A 151 -4.90 4.75 -6.12
C LEU A 151 -6.13 3.87 -5.84
N THR A 152 -6.96 4.31 -4.90
CA THR A 152 -8.34 3.84 -4.79
C THR A 152 -9.24 4.59 -5.79
N GLY A 153 -9.92 3.86 -6.67
CA GLY A 153 -10.67 4.42 -7.80
C GLY A 153 -11.85 5.31 -7.38
N ILE A 154 -12.54 4.96 -6.29
CA ILE A 154 -13.67 5.77 -5.80
C ILE A 154 -13.25 7.11 -5.20
N TYR A 155 -11.96 7.36 -4.98
CA TYR A 155 -11.46 8.69 -4.65
C TYR A 155 -11.51 9.67 -5.83
N LEU A 156 -11.85 9.20 -7.03
CA LEU A 156 -12.16 10.04 -8.19
C LEU A 156 -13.66 10.05 -8.55
N LEU A 157 -14.51 9.48 -7.69
CA LEU A 157 -15.96 9.40 -7.88
C LEU A 157 -16.68 10.27 -6.84
N PRO A 158 -17.42 11.33 -7.23
CA PRO A 158 -18.21 12.11 -6.29
C PRO A 158 -19.19 11.24 -5.52
N LYS A 159 -19.36 11.49 -4.23
CA LYS A 159 -20.32 10.76 -3.38
C LYS A 159 -21.76 10.80 -3.91
N SER A 160 -22.14 11.88 -4.60
CA SER A 160 -23.45 12.03 -5.26
C SER A 160 -23.67 11.07 -6.45
N LYS A 161 -22.61 10.39 -6.88
CA LYS A 161 -22.55 9.39 -7.95
C LYS A 161 -22.12 8.01 -7.44
N ALA A 162 -22.22 7.77 -6.12
CA ALA A 162 -21.83 6.50 -5.52
C ALA A 162 -22.54 5.30 -6.15
N ASP A 163 -23.77 5.48 -6.62
CA ASP A 163 -24.56 4.48 -7.34
C ASP A 163 -23.88 3.93 -8.62
N LEU A 164 -22.92 4.66 -9.19
CA LEU A 164 -22.12 4.14 -10.30
C LEU A 164 -21.18 2.99 -9.88
N TYR A 165 -20.87 2.86 -8.59
CA TYR A 165 -20.06 1.77 -8.06
C TYR A 165 -20.90 0.57 -7.68
N LYS A 166 -20.60 -0.57 -8.30
CA LYS A 166 -21.25 -1.86 -8.11
C LYS A 166 -20.23 -2.82 -7.47
N PRO A 167 -20.01 -2.69 -6.15
CA PRO A 167 -19.06 -3.54 -5.45
C PRO A 167 -19.48 -5.02 -5.53
N PRO A 168 -18.54 -5.95 -5.76
CA PRO A 168 -18.85 -7.37 -5.69
C PRO A 168 -19.45 -7.75 -4.34
N GLN A 169 -20.54 -8.52 -4.35
CA GLN A 169 -21.20 -9.08 -3.16
C GLN A 169 -21.75 -8.05 -2.15
N HIS A 170 -21.78 -6.75 -2.48
CA HIS A 170 -22.30 -5.68 -1.64
C HIS A 170 -23.35 -4.83 -2.37
N PRO A 171 -24.17 -4.04 -1.64
CA PRO A 171 -25.13 -3.11 -2.27
C PRO A 171 -24.45 -2.05 -3.15
N GLU A 172 -25.15 -1.62 -4.19
CA GLU A 172 -24.72 -0.53 -5.07
C GLU A 172 -24.37 0.74 -4.26
N GLY A 173 -23.22 1.34 -4.57
CA GLY A 173 -22.66 2.52 -3.92
C GLY A 173 -22.11 2.33 -2.50
N SER A 174 -22.05 1.09 -2.00
CA SER A 174 -21.39 0.83 -0.73
C SER A 174 -19.86 0.74 -0.87
N ALA A 175 -19.15 1.16 0.17
CA ALA A 175 -17.71 1.03 0.33
C ALA A 175 -17.39 0.88 1.84
N ALA A 176 -16.31 0.20 2.18
CA ALA A 176 -15.79 0.09 3.54
C ALA A 176 -14.94 1.31 3.96
N ILE A 177 -14.70 2.22 3.02
CA ILE A 177 -14.01 3.49 3.21
C ILE A 177 -14.91 4.65 2.75
N SER A 178 -14.59 5.86 3.20
CA SER A 178 -15.35 7.05 2.81
C SER A 178 -15.06 7.45 1.36
N TYR A 179 -16.08 7.96 0.67
CA TYR A 179 -15.86 8.71 -0.57
C TYR A 179 -15.13 10.02 -0.27
N ALA A 180 -14.27 10.44 -1.21
CA ALA A 180 -13.59 11.73 -1.15
C ALA A 180 -14.60 12.89 -1.20
N THR A 181 -14.22 14.03 -0.61
CA THR A 181 -14.92 15.29 -0.86
C THR A 181 -14.63 15.78 -2.28
N ASP A 182 -15.49 16.64 -2.83
CA ASP A 182 -15.27 17.22 -4.17
C ASP A 182 -13.91 17.96 -4.22
N ASP A 183 -13.56 18.71 -3.17
CA ASP A 183 -12.27 19.39 -3.08
C ASP A 183 -11.09 18.39 -3.07
N HIS A 184 -11.21 17.29 -2.32
CA HIS A 184 -10.18 16.25 -2.29
C HIS A 184 -10.07 15.44 -3.59
N ILE A 185 -11.16 15.30 -4.36
CA ILE A 185 -11.09 14.72 -5.72
C ILE A 185 -10.19 15.61 -6.60
N ARG A 186 -10.39 16.93 -6.54
CA ARG A 186 -9.60 17.90 -7.31
C ARG A 186 -8.12 17.85 -6.94
N THR A 187 -7.79 17.95 -5.66
CA THR A 187 -6.39 17.89 -5.21
C THR A 187 -5.75 16.56 -5.58
N THR A 188 -6.49 15.45 -5.47
CA THR A 188 -5.98 14.13 -5.86
C THR A 188 -5.64 14.06 -7.35
N LEU A 189 -6.51 14.59 -8.22
CA LEU A 189 -6.23 14.65 -9.67
C LEU A 189 -4.97 15.45 -10.00
N GLU A 190 -4.76 16.58 -9.31
CA GLU A 190 -3.57 17.41 -9.47
C GLU A 190 -2.31 16.67 -9.02
N GLN A 191 -2.33 16.03 -7.85
CA GLN A 191 -1.19 15.28 -7.33
C GLN A 191 -0.88 14.02 -8.15
N LEU A 192 -1.89 13.30 -8.66
CA LEU A 192 -1.68 12.17 -9.58
C LEU A 192 -0.96 12.60 -10.87
N GLY A 193 -1.36 13.74 -11.43
CA GLY A 193 -0.70 14.32 -12.60
C GLY A 193 0.76 14.66 -12.33
N ARG A 194 1.03 15.33 -11.21
CA ARG A 194 2.39 15.67 -10.76
C ARG A 194 3.24 14.43 -10.48
N ALA A 195 2.69 13.45 -9.77
CA ALA A 195 3.34 12.19 -9.42
C ALA A 195 3.86 11.48 -10.67
N TRP A 196 3.00 11.32 -11.67
CA TRP A 196 3.40 10.66 -12.90
C TRP A 196 4.45 11.48 -13.68
N GLN A 197 4.32 12.80 -13.73
CA GLN A 197 5.31 13.65 -14.41
C GLN A 197 6.69 13.63 -13.74
N SER A 198 6.74 13.44 -12.42
CA SER A 198 7.99 13.33 -11.65
C SER A 198 8.57 11.92 -11.59
N GLY A 199 8.04 10.97 -12.38
CA GLY A 199 8.59 9.62 -12.52
C GLY A 199 8.05 8.58 -11.53
N ASN A 200 7.06 8.96 -10.70
CA ASN A 200 6.42 8.04 -9.76
C ASN A 200 5.37 7.16 -10.46
N GLU A 201 5.14 5.97 -9.93
CA GLU A 201 4.16 5.03 -10.47
C GLU A 201 2.76 5.28 -9.92
N ILE A 202 1.74 5.13 -10.77
CA ILE A 202 0.35 4.96 -10.33
C ILE A 202 -0.05 3.50 -10.47
N GLY A 203 -0.31 2.85 -9.34
CA GLY A 203 -0.91 1.51 -9.25
C GLY A 203 -2.38 1.58 -8.83
N THR A 204 -3.00 0.43 -8.58
CA THR A 204 -4.36 0.37 -8.04
C THR A 204 -4.42 -0.22 -6.63
N HIS A 205 -5.23 0.41 -5.78
CA HIS A 205 -5.74 -0.16 -4.54
C HIS A 205 -7.25 -0.49 -4.65
N PHE A 206 -7.70 -0.72 -5.89
CA PHE A 206 -9.07 -1.09 -6.24
C PHE A 206 -10.08 -0.03 -5.80
N ASN A 207 -11.28 -0.41 -5.34
CA ASN A 207 -12.36 0.55 -5.06
C ASN A 207 -12.82 0.50 -3.61
N GLY A 208 -13.65 -0.48 -3.26
CA GLY A 208 -14.48 -0.38 -2.04
C GLY A 208 -13.78 -0.77 -0.74
N HIS A 209 -12.54 -1.25 -0.79
CA HIS A 209 -11.73 -1.65 0.37
C HIS A 209 -12.41 -2.67 1.32
N PHE A 210 -13.18 -3.60 0.79
CA PHE A 210 -13.85 -4.63 1.61
C PHE A 210 -12.86 -5.70 2.07
N CYS A 211 -12.90 -6.02 3.37
CA CYS A 211 -12.03 -7.00 4.00
C CYS A 211 -12.85 -8.05 4.78
N GLY A 212 -12.32 -9.26 4.90
CA GLY A 212 -12.96 -10.36 5.62
C GLY A 212 -14.11 -10.99 4.84
N GLU A 213 -15.21 -11.30 5.52
CA GLU A 213 -16.38 -11.93 4.88
C GLU A 213 -16.91 -11.03 3.75
N LYS A 214 -17.07 -11.61 2.56
CA LYS A 214 -17.41 -10.91 1.30
C LYS A 214 -16.40 -9.86 0.85
N GLY A 215 -15.20 -9.86 1.43
CA GLY A 215 -14.06 -9.10 0.93
C GLY A 215 -13.38 -9.80 -0.25
N GLY A 216 -12.24 -9.26 -0.68
CA GLY A 216 -11.44 -9.79 -1.79
C GLY A 216 -11.09 -11.28 -1.66
N GLY A 217 -11.02 -11.81 -0.43
CA GLY A 217 -10.84 -13.24 -0.16
C GLY A 217 -11.94 -14.14 -0.73
N ASP A 218 -13.18 -13.66 -0.77
CA ASP A 218 -14.37 -14.41 -1.22
C ASP A 218 -14.72 -14.15 -2.70
N TRP A 219 -14.09 -13.16 -3.32
CA TRP A 219 -14.40 -12.78 -4.70
C TRP A 219 -13.87 -13.80 -5.71
N SER A 220 -14.74 -14.13 -6.66
CA SER A 220 -14.41 -14.91 -7.85
C SER A 220 -13.51 -14.12 -8.82
N VAL A 221 -12.93 -14.81 -9.80
CA VAL A 221 -12.14 -14.16 -10.86
C VAL A 221 -12.96 -13.13 -11.63
N ALA A 222 -14.25 -13.39 -11.88
CA ALA A 222 -15.12 -12.46 -12.60
C ALA A 222 -15.43 -11.20 -11.77
N GLU A 223 -15.57 -11.34 -10.45
CA GLU A 223 -15.77 -10.22 -9.53
C GLU A 223 -14.51 -9.36 -9.41
N TRP A 224 -13.32 -9.97 -9.33
CA TRP A 224 -12.06 -9.23 -9.41
C TRP A 224 -11.90 -8.47 -10.74
N LYS A 225 -12.31 -9.05 -11.87
CA LYS A 225 -12.34 -8.33 -13.16
C LYS A 225 -13.30 -7.14 -13.12
N SER A 226 -14.51 -7.33 -12.57
CA SER A 226 -15.47 -6.25 -12.39
C SER A 226 -14.91 -5.12 -11.51
N GLU A 227 -14.17 -5.44 -10.46
CA GLU A 227 -13.53 -4.45 -9.60
C GLU A 227 -12.45 -3.65 -10.36
N ILE A 228 -11.58 -4.34 -11.10
CA ILE A 228 -10.53 -3.71 -11.92
C ILE A 228 -11.14 -2.84 -13.02
N ASP A 229 -12.16 -3.33 -13.71
CA ASP A 229 -12.82 -2.60 -14.80
C ASP A 229 -13.49 -1.32 -14.28
N GLN A 230 -14.12 -1.38 -13.10
CA GLN A 230 -14.72 -0.20 -12.46
C GLN A 230 -13.67 0.81 -12.02
N PHE A 231 -12.54 0.36 -11.47
CA PHE A 231 -11.41 1.24 -11.15
C PHE A 231 -10.95 2.00 -12.40
N PHE A 232 -10.72 1.30 -13.52
CA PHE A 232 -10.33 1.94 -14.77
C PHE A 232 -11.40 2.92 -15.26
N ASP A 233 -12.68 2.55 -15.18
CA ASP A 233 -13.78 3.41 -15.58
C ASP A 233 -13.85 4.70 -14.77
N PHE A 234 -13.61 4.68 -13.45
CA PHE A 234 -13.61 5.88 -12.62
C PHE A 234 -12.48 6.84 -12.99
N VAL A 235 -11.27 6.31 -13.24
CA VAL A 235 -10.14 7.15 -13.67
C VAL A 235 -10.34 7.65 -15.10
N GLN A 236 -10.88 6.84 -16.01
CA GLN A 236 -11.11 7.23 -17.41
C GLN A 236 -12.31 8.17 -17.59
N LYS A 237 -13.15 8.35 -16.58
CA LYS A 237 -14.39 9.16 -16.64
C LYS A 237 -14.53 10.15 -15.49
N TRP A 238 -13.46 10.47 -14.76
CA TRP A 238 -13.54 11.42 -13.64
C TRP A 238 -14.14 12.75 -14.09
N ARG A 239 -13.84 13.22 -15.31
CA ARG A 239 -14.38 14.48 -15.84
C ARG A 239 -15.89 14.41 -16.01
N THR A 240 -16.41 13.34 -16.61
CA THR A 240 -17.85 13.11 -16.73
C THR A 240 -18.51 13.01 -15.36
N ASN A 241 -17.87 12.34 -14.41
CA ASN A 241 -18.44 12.08 -13.09
C ASN A 241 -18.47 13.34 -12.21
N THR A 242 -17.43 14.17 -12.25
CA THR A 242 -17.30 15.39 -11.44
C THR A 242 -17.89 16.63 -12.10
N GLY A 243 -17.92 16.67 -13.43
CA GLY A 243 -18.31 17.86 -14.19
C GLY A 243 -17.22 18.95 -14.24
N TYR A 244 -15.99 18.68 -13.78
CA TYR A 244 -14.90 19.67 -13.81
C TYR A 244 -14.43 19.94 -15.24
N THR A 245 -14.50 21.18 -15.68
CA THR A 245 -14.07 21.60 -17.03
C THR A 245 -12.72 22.33 -17.04
N ASP A 246 -12.19 22.65 -15.87
CA ASP A 246 -11.04 23.53 -15.66
C ASP A 246 -9.73 22.79 -15.34
N LEU A 247 -9.81 21.51 -14.98
CA LEU A 247 -8.62 20.66 -14.77
C LEU A 247 -8.09 20.09 -16.09
N ALA A 248 -6.76 19.97 -16.20
CA ALA A 248 -6.12 19.26 -17.29
C ALA A 248 -6.40 17.74 -17.22
N PRO A 249 -6.44 17.01 -18.35
CA PRO A 249 -6.45 15.55 -18.32
C PRO A 249 -5.22 15.01 -17.58
N LEU A 250 -5.36 13.87 -16.90
CA LEU A 250 -4.21 13.14 -16.36
C LEU A 250 -3.22 12.82 -17.51
N PRO A 251 -1.91 12.98 -17.32
CA PRO A 251 -0.91 12.91 -18.39
C PRO A 251 -0.58 11.49 -18.85
N PHE A 252 -1.37 10.49 -18.44
CA PHE A 252 -1.16 9.08 -18.73
C PHE A 252 -2.46 8.36 -19.13
N ASP A 253 -2.31 7.31 -19.93
CA ASP A 253 -3.36 6.32 -20.16
C ASP A 253 -3.35 5.33 -19.00
N ILE A 254 -4.37 5.37 -18.13
CA ILE A 254 -4.41 4.54 -16.92
C ILE A 254 -4.29 3.04 -17.22
N LYS A 255 -4.81 2.56 -18.37
CA LYS A 255 -4.72 1.14 -18.74
C LYS A 255 -3.30 0.70 -19.13
N LYS A 256 -2.44 1.66 -19.49
CA LYS A 256 -1.01 1.41 -19.71
C LYS A 256 -0.18 1.68 -18.45
N GLU A 257 -0.61 2.65 -17.65
CA GLU A 257 0.14 3.07 -16.48
C GLU A 257 0.09 2.03 -15.37
N VAL A 258 -1.12 1.55 -15.04
CA VAL A 258 -1.32 0.56 -13.99
C VAL A 258 -0.87 -0.81 -14.48
N THR A 259 0.28 -1.23 -13.97
CA THR A 259 0.88 -2.55 -14.25
C THR A 259 0.88 -3.48 -13.04
N GLY A 260 0.20 -3.08 -11.97
CA GLY A 260 0.06 -3.87 -10.76
C GLY A 260 -0.77 -3.13 -9.71
N GLY A 261 -0.98 -3.79 -8.59
CA GLY A 261 -1.80 -3.28 -7.49
C GLY A 261 -1.50 -3.97 -6.17
N ARG A 262 -2.13 -3.48 -5.11
CA ARG A 262 -2.19 -4.12 -3.81
C ARG A 262 -3.66 -4.26 -3.42
N ALA A 263 -4.11 -5.48 -3.16
CA ALA A 263 -5.46 -5.74 -2.70
C ALA A 263 -5.64 -5.19 -1.28
N PRO A 264 -6.79 -4.54 -0.99
CA PRO A 264 -7.18 -4.18 0.37
C PRO A 264 -6.99 -5.35 1.33
N CYS A 265 -6.44 -5.07 2.51
CA CYS A 265 -6.17 -6.07 3.55
C CYS A 265 -5.32 -7.29 3.12
N LEU A 266 -4.60 -7.21 1.99
CA LEU A 266 -3.73 -8.27 1.47
C LEU A 266 -4.47 -9.61 1.22
N GLU A 267 -5.76 -9.55 0.89
CA GLU A 267 -6.59 -10.73 0.68
C GLU A 267 -6.99 -10.95 -0.79
N GLY A 268 -7.32 -12.19 -1.15
CA GLY A 268 -7.86 -12.54 -2.46
C GLY A 268 -6.85 -12.78 -3.59
N GLN A 269 -5.53 -12.74 -3.29
CA GLN A 269 -4.45 -12.88 -4.30
C GLN A 269 -4.68 -14.03 -5.28
N LYS A 270 -5.12 -15.22 -4.82
CA LYS A 270 -5.29 -16.41 -5.67
C LYS A 270 -6.21 -16.19 -6.87
N ASN A 271 -7.34 -15.49 -6.69
CA ASN A 271 -8.28 -15.20 -7.78
C ASN A 271 -7.92 -13.89 -8.47
N LEU A 272 -7.41 -12.90 -7.72
CA LEU A 272 -6.89 -11.66 -8.28
C LEU A 272 -5.83 -11.93 -9.36
N LEU A 273 -4.84 -12.78 -9.10
CA LEU A 273 -3.79 -13.06 -10.09
C LEU A 273 -4.33 -13.66 -11.40
N LYS A 274 -5.40 -14.46 -11.33
CA LYS A 274 -6.06 -14.99 -12.53
C LYS A 274 -6.85 -13.91 -13.27
N ALA A 275 -7.39 -12.93 -12.56
CA ALA A 275 -8.06 -11.78 -13.16
C ALA A 275 -7.03 -10.86 -13.85
N ALA A 276 -5.94 -10.54 -13.15
CA ALA A 276 -4.85 -9.67 -13.57
C ALA A 276 -4.15 -10.12 -14.86
N GLU A 277 -4.11 -11.43 -15.14
CA GLU A 277 -3.53 -11.99 -16.37
C GLU A 277 -4.14 -11.37 -17.64
N SER A 278 -5.47 -11.13 -17.67
CA SER A 278 -6.12 -10.51 -18.84
C SER A 278 -5.85 -9.02 -19.00
N TYR A 279 -5.21 -8.37 -18.02
CA TYR A 279 -4.85 -6.96 -18.07
C TYR A 279 -3.37 -6.74 -18.35
N GLY A 280 -2.58 -7.82 -18.53
CA GLY A 280 -1.14 -7.71 -18.80
C GLY A 280 -0.34 -7.12 -17.64
N TRP A 281 -0.82 -7.29 -16.40
CA TRP A 281 -0.10 -6.83 -15.22
C TRP A 281 1.24 -7.54 -15.08
N ARG A 282 2.19 -6.82 -14.48
CA ARG A 282 3.58 -7.23 -14.31
C ARG A 282 3.87 -7.70 -12.90
N TYR A 283 3.13 -7.18 -11.93
CA TYR A 283 3.31 -7.54 -10.53
C TYR A 283 2.01 -7.47 -9.73
N ASP A 284 2.05 -8.10 -8.56
CA ASP A 284 1.08 -7.97 -7.49
C ASP A 284 1.81 -7.75 -6.16
N ALA A 285 1.29 -6.86 -5.31
CA ALA A 285 1.87 -6.52 -4.02
C ALA A 285 0.99 -6.95 -2.83
N SER A 286 0.16 -7.98 -3.03
CA SER A 286 -0.94 -8.36 -2.13
C SER A 286 -0.71 -9.67 -1.36
N SER A 287 0.45 -10.32 -1.50
CA SER A 287 0.73 -11.55 -0.77
C SER A 287 0.83 -11.30 0.74
N ALA A 288 0.50 -12.31 1.55
CA ALA A 288 0.39 -12.26 3.02
C ALA A 288 1.70 -11.91 3.79
N GLY A 289 2.76 -11.57 3.06
CA GLY A 289 4.06 -11.21 3.60
C GLY A 289 5.04 -12.37 3.74
N ASP A 290 6.33 -12.08 3.65
CA ASP A 290 7.42 -13.06 3.87
C ASP A 290 8.72 -12.34 4.30
N PHE A 291 9.79 -13.08 4.52
CA PHE A 291 11.12 -12.52 4.73
C PHE A 291 11.61 -11.71 3.52
N GLN A 292 12.63 -10.88 3.75
CA GLN A 292 13.27 -10.09 2.70
C GLN A 292 14.12 -10.95 1.77
N ILE A 293 13.46 -11.68 0.88
CA ILE A 293 14.07 -12.49 -0.19
C ILE A 293 13.84 -11.83 -1.55
N TRP A 294 14.65 -12.21 -2.53
CA TRP A 294 14.46 -11.72 -3.89
C TRP A 294 13.12 -12.19 -4.49
N PRO A 295 12.39 -11.33 -5.23
CA PRO A 295 11.07 -11.67 -5.75
C PRO A 295 11.06 -12.86 -6.71
N THR A 296 9.95 -13.61 -6.71
CA THR A 296 9.63 -14.67 -7.67
C THR A 296 8.40 -14.29 -8.50
N LYS A 297 8.09 -15.06 -9.55
CA LYS A 297 6.84 -14.90 -10.30
C LYS A 297 5.78 -15.89 -9.80
N LYS A 298 4.56 -15.41 -9.56
CA LYS A 298 3.34 -16.20 -9.37
C LYS A 298 2.41 -15.94 -10.56
N ASN A 299 1.97 -17.00 -11.24
CA ASN A 299 1.15 -16.90 -12.46
C ASN A 299 1.70 -15.90 -13.50
N GLY A 300 3.02 -15.89 -13.70
CA GLY A 300 3.68 -15.00 -14.67
C GLY A 300 3.88 -13.55 -14.22
N MET A 301 3.37 -13.14 -13.05
CA MET A 301 3.55 -11.81 -12.46
C MET A 301 4.55 -11.84 -11.31
N TRP A 302 5.35 -10.78 -11.15
CA TRP A 302 6.21 -10.62 -9.99
C TRP A 302 5.39 -10.51 -8.70
N ASP A 303 5.77 -11.29 -7.69
CA ASP A 303 5.17 -11.25 -6.36
C ASP A 303 6.00 -10.33 -5.46
N PHE A 304 5.40 -9.24 -5.00
CA PHE A 304 6.03 -8.21 -4.18
C PHE A 304 5.36 -8.09 -2.80
N PRO A 305 5.47 -9.12 -1.94
CA PRO A 305 4.85 -9.13 -0.60
C PRO A 305 5.40 -8.02 0.29
N LEU A 306 4.61 -7.46 1.20
CA LEU A 306 5.21 -6.74 2.35
C LEU A 306 6.16 -7.65 3.11
N GLN A 307 7.23 -7.09 3.67
CA GLN A 307 8.30 -7.90 4.22
C GLN A 307 8.32 -7.85 5.74
N MET A 308 8.58 -9.00 6.35
CA MET A 308 8.81 -9.11 7.78
C MET A 308 10.10 -8.38 8.18
N LEU A 309 10.00 -7.34 9.01
CA LEU A 309 11.10 -6.58 9.60
C LEU A 309 11.30 -6.98 11.07
N PRO A 310 12.52 -6.88 11.61
CA PRO A 310 12.76 -7.04 13.03
C PRO A 310 12.18 -5.86 13.81
N TYR A 311 11.18 -6.13 14.65
CA TYR A 311 10.59 -5.16 15.58
C TYR A 311 11.25 -5.29 16.96
N GLU A 312 11.24 -4.19 17.73
CA GLU A 312 11.72 -4.17 19.12
C GLU A 312 13.15 -4.75 19.27
N GLY A 313 14.07 -4.35 18.38
CA GLY A 313 15.44 -4.87 18.41
C GLY A 313 15.59 -6.34 17.99
N GLY A 314 14.55 -6.92 17.38
CA GLY A 314 14.55 -8.28 16.84
C GLY A 314 13.81 -9.31 17.69
N GLU A 315 13.00 -8.89 18.67
CA GLU A 315 12.20 -9.82 19.49
C GLU A 315 11.14 -10.56 18.66
N TYR A 316 10.56 -9.91 17.66
CA TYR A 316 9.66 -10.53 16.69
C TYR A 316 9.80 -9.93 15.30
N GLN A 317 9.06 -10.51 14.35
CA GLN A 317 8.96 -10.03 12.98
C GLN A 317 7.56 -9.47 12.72
N GLY A 318 7.47 -8.25 12.18
CA GLY A 318 6.22 -7.60 11.77
C GLY A 318 6.31 -7.10 10.32
N LEU A 319 5.19 -6.96 9.63
CA LEU A 319 5.20 -6.48 8.24
C LEU A 319 5.72 -5.04 8.15
N SER A 320 6.34 -4.71 7.03
CA SER A 320 6.94 -3.41 6.72
C SER A 320 5.89 -2.36 6.32
N MET A 321 4.86 -2.20 7.14
CA MET A 321 3.77 -1.25 6.91
C MET A 321 3.43 -0.46 8.17
N ASP A 322 3.15 0.83 8.01
CA ASP A 322 2.74 1.75 9.07
C ASP A 322 1.58 1.22 9.94
N PHE A 323 0.56 0.62 9.35
CA PHE A 323 -0.56 -0.01 10.06
C PHE A 323 -0.10 -1.10 11.03
N ASN A 324 0.95 -1.87 10.68
CA ASN A 324 1.48 -2.90 11.57
C ASN A 324 2.23 -2.29 12.76
N PHE A 325 2.89 -1.15 12.60
CA PHE A 325 3.45 -0.40 13.72
C PHE A 325 2.34 0.15 14.62
N LEU A 326 1.31 0.77 14.04
CA LEU A 326 0.11 1.22 14.76
C LEU A 326 -0.48 0.10 15.60
N TYR A 327 -0.77 -1.05 14.98
CA TYR A 327 -1.38 -2.17 15.68
C TYR A 327 -0.51 -2.71 16.82
N ASN A 328 0.80 -2.86 16.61
CA ASN A 328 1.69 -3.40 17.63
C ASN A 328 1.98 -2.42 18.78
N GLN A 329 1.88 -1.11 18.54
CA GLN A 329 2.21 -0.09 19.54
C GLN A 329 0.99 0.42 20.32
N SER A 330 -0.17 0.49 19.68
CA SER A 330 -1.40 1.04 20.28
C SER A 330 -2.64 0.15 20.06
N GLU A 331 -2.48 -1.12 19.73
CA GLU A 331 -3.60 -2.05 19.45
C GLU A 331 -4.55 -1.55 18.34
N GLY A 332 -4.05 -0.70 17.45
CA GLY A 332 -4.84 -0.09 16.38
C GLY A 332 -5.53 1.22 16.77
N GLU A 333 -5.35 1.73 17.98
CA GLU A 333 -5.86 3.05 18.38
C GLU A 333 -5.12 4.15 17.60
N THR A 334 -5.87 4.91 16.80
CA THR A 334 -5.35 6.01 15.96
C THR A 334 -4.94 7.25 16.75
N ASP A 335 -5.39 7.36 18.00
CA ASP A 335 -5.14 8.49 18.91
C ASP A 335 -4.69 7.98 20.29
N GLY A 336 -3.66 7.14 20.30
CA GLY A 336 -3.05 6.61 21.51
C GLY A 336 -2.43 7.69 22.40
N SER A 337 -1.84 7.29 23.53
CA SER A 337 -1.25 8.24 24.48
C SER A 337 -0.11 9.06 23.86
N PRO A 338 -0.21 10.41 23.77
CA PRO A 338 0.83 11.23 23.16
C PRO A 338 2.19 11.19 23.89
N ALA A 339 2.21 10.75 25.15
CA ALA A 339 3.44 10.53 25.90
C ALA A 339 4.33 9.44 25.30
N ASN A 340 3.74 8.51 24.53
CA ASN A 340 4.46 7.39 23.91
C ASN A 340 4.93 7.72 22.48
N TYR A 341 4.38 8.75 21.84
CA TYR A 341 4.67 9.10 20.44
C TYR A 341 6.17 9.21 20.11
N PRO A 342 7.03 9.87 20.93
CA PRO A 342 8.46 9.93 20.63
C PRO A 342 9.13 8.56 20.62
N GLN A 343 8.74 7.66 21.53
CA GLN A 343 9.26 6.30 21.59
C GLN A 343 8.80 5.50 20.38
N TRP A 344 7.50 5.50 20.10
CA TRP A 344 6.91 4.75 18.99
C TRP A 344 7.44 5.18 17.62
N GLN A 345 7.67 6.49 17.41
CA GLN A 345 8.32 6.99 16.21
C GLN A 345 9.73 6.40 16.06
N GLN A 346 10.53 6.42 17.11
CA GLN A 346 11.92 5.94 17.07
C GLN A 346 12.00 4.42 16.91
N GLU A 347 11.06 3.66 17.50
CA GLU A 347 10.93 2.22 17.26
C GLU A 347 10.58 1.90 15.80
N THR A 348 9.72 2.70 15.18
CA THR A 348 9.36 2.57 13.76
C THR A 348 10.60 2.82 12.88
N VAL A 349 11.33 3.92 13.12
CA VAL A 349 12.59 4.22 12.42
C VAL A 349 13.59 3.09 12.60
N ALA A 350 13.80 2.61 13.83
CA ALA A 350 14.75 1.55 14.14
C ALA A 350 14.41 0.24 13.42
N SER A 351 13.13 -0.12 13.34
CA SER A 351 12.67 -1.34 12.66
C SER A 351 12.88 -1.25 11.15
N TYR A 352 12.55 -0.10 10.53
CA TYR A 352 12.84 0.14 9.12
C TYR A 352 14.35 0.10 8.83
N MET A 353 15.16 0.76 9.65
CA MET A 353 16.62 0.77 9.48
C MET A 353 17.25 -0.61 9.70
N ALA A 354 16.77 -1.40 10.67
CA ALA A 354 17.23 -2.76 10.88
C ALA A 354 16.87 -3.69 9.70
N GLY A 355 15.66 -3.52 9.16
CA GLY A 355 15.24 -4.16 7.91
C GLY A 355 16.14 -3.78 6.72
N PHE A 356 16.45 -2.51 6.58
CA PHE A 356 17.35 -2.01 5.53
C PHE A 356 18.77 -2.56 5.69
N ASP A 357 19.36 -2.45 6.88
CA ASP A 357 20.73 -2.89 7.14
C ASP A 357 20.91 -4.39 6.93
N ARG A 358 19.90 -5.21 7.29
CA ARG A 358 19.87 -6.65 7.03
C ARG A 358 20.14 -6.98 5.56
N VAL A 359 19.44 -6.32 4.64
CA VAL A 359 19.61 -6.58 3.19
C VAL A 359 20.73 -5.78 2.55
N TYR A 360 21.00 -4.56 3.04
CA TYR A 360 22.01 -3.67 2.48
C TYR A 360 23.44 -4.21 2.69
N TYR A 361 23.71 -4.81 3.84
CA TYR A 361 24.98 -5.50 4.12
C TYR A 361 24.94 -7.00 3.77
N GLY A 362 23.75 -7.54 3.51
CA GLY A 362 23.51 -8.94 3.17
C GLY A 362 23.12 -9.15 1.71
N SER A 363 21.96 -9.79 1.51
CA SER A 363 21.50 -10.39 0.25
C SER A 363 21.19 -9.40 -0.88
N ARG A 364 21.09 -8.10 -0.58
CA ARG A 364 20.62 -7.06 -1.48
C ARG A 364 19.19 -7.27 -1.99
N ALA A 365 18.40 -8.15 -1.36
CA ALA A 365 16.97 -8.24 -1.65
C ALA A 365 16.31 -6.86 -1.50
N PRO A 366 15.35 -6.51 -2.35
CA PRO A 366 14.66 -5.23 -2.27
C PRO A 366 13.96 -5.10 -0.90
N LEU A 367 13.96 -3.90 -0.33
CA LEU A 367 13.16 -3.56 0.85
C LEU A 367 11.87 -2.89 0.41
N PHE A 368 10.72 -3.43 0.80
CA PHE A 368 9.41 -2.84 0.52
C PHE A 368 8.85 -2.17 1.77
N ILE A 369 8.38 -0.93 1.65
CA ILE A 369 7.76 -0.17 2.73
C ILE A 369 6.38 0.31 2.25
N GLY A 370 5.32 -0.20 2.88
CA GLY A 370 3.94 0.20 2.61
C GLY A 370 3.44 1.22 3.61
N ASN A 371 2.65 2.18 3.15
CA ASN A 371 2.15 3.26 3.99
C ASN A 371 0.75 3.70 3.55
N HIS A 372 0.10 4.48 4.40
CA HIS A 372 -1.16 5.18 4.17
C HIS A 372 -0.93 6.68 4.40
N PHE A 373 -1.68 7.54 3.70
CA PHE A 373 -1.69 8.97 4.01
C PHE A 373 -2.59 9.22 5.21
N GLU A 374 -2.02 9.04 6.39
CA GLU A 374 -2.73 9.06 7.66
C GLU A 374 -1.88 9.74 8.74
N ASP A 375 -2.55 10.44 9.65
CA ASP A 375 -1.92 11.14 10.77
C ASP A 375 -2.00 10.36 12.09
N TRP A 376 -2.17 9.03 12.01
CA TRP A 376 -2.29 8.15 13.16
C TRP A 376 -1.18 8.38 14.19
N ASN A 377 -1.57 8.38 15.46
CA ASN A 377 -0.73 8.66 16.62
C ASN A 377 0.06 9.96 16.46
N GLY A 378 -0.57 11.02 15.92
CA GLY A 378 0.08 12.33 15.72
C GLY A 378 1.11 12.35 14.57
N GLY A 379 0.90 11.51 13.56
CA GLY A 379 1.69 11.41 12.34
C GLY A 379 3.10 10.84 12.56
N ILE A 380 3.30 10.07 13.62
CA ILE A 380 4.63 9.51 13.95
C ILE A 380 5.16 8.58 12.86
N TYR A 381 4.28 7.83 12.19
CA TYR A 381 4.68 6.90 11.14
C TYR A 381 5.16 7.66 9.89
N MET A 382 4.49 8.74 9.51
CA MET A 382 4.94 9.61 8.41
C MET A 382 6.27 10.28 8.73
N LYS A 383 6.45 10.79 9.95
CA LYS A 383 7.73 11.35 10.40
C LYS A 383 8.86 10.31 10.39
N ALA A 384 8.56 9.06 10.74
CA ALA A 384 9.53 7.98 10.64
C ALA A 384 9.91 7.69 9.18
N VAL A 385 8.93 7.70 8.26
CA VAL A 385 9.15 7.54 6.81
C VAL A 385 10.02 8.68 6.25
N ASP A 386 9.79 9.92 6.66
CA ASP A 386 10.62 11.08 6.28
C ASP A 386 12.09 10.87 6.62
N GLU A 387 12.36 10.42 7.85
CA GLU A 387 13.70 10.18 8.36
C GLU A 387 14.40 9.05 7.58
N VAL A 388 13.70 7.96 7.31
CA VAL A 388 14.29 6.82 6.60
C VAL A 388 14.47 7.10 5.11
N ILE A 389 13.60 7.85 4.44
CA ILE A 389 13.83 8.30 3.05
C ILE A 389 15.12 9.13 3.00
N ALA A 390 15.24 10.12 3.88
CA ALA A 390 16.41 11.00 3.93
C ALA A 390 17.72 10.25 4.24
N THR A 391 17.63 9.11 4.92
CA THR A 391 18.79 8.30 5.33
C THR A 391 19.15 7.21 4.33
N MET A 392 18.16 6.48 3.81
CA MET A 392 18.35 5.32 2.94
C MET A 392 18.63 5.74 1.51
N CYS A 393 17.85 6.66 0.94
CA CYS A 393 17.91 6.96 -0.49
C CYS A 393 19.19 7.69 -0.92
N VAL A 394 19.92 8.30 0.02
CA VAL A 394 21.21 8.95 -0.23
C VAL A 394 22.42 8.03 -0.02
N LYS A 395 22.22 6.80 0.48
CA LYS A 395 23.32 5.87 0.70
C LYS A 395 23.90 5.36 -0.61
N LYS A 396 25.20 5.03 -0.56
CA LYS A 396 25.92 4.45 -1.69
C LYS A 396 25.25 3.16 -2.19
N ASP A 397 25.16 3.00 -3.50
CA ASP A 397 24.57 1.83 -4.16
C ASP A 397 23.09 1.58 -3.81
N VAL A 398 22.36 2.58 -3.29
CA VAL A 398 20.91 2.51 -3.08
C VAL A 398 20.16 3.08 -4.28
N LYS A 399 19.01 2.48 -4.59
CA LYS A 399 18.03 2.94 -5.58
C LYS A 399 16.64 2.91 -4.96
N CYS A 400 16.10 4.09 -4.67
CA CYS A 400 14.70 4.24 -4.27
C CYS A 400 13.83 4.32 -5.53
N VAL A 401 13.02 3.29 -5.77
CA VAL A 401 12.33 3.06 -7.05
C VAL A 401 10.88 2.65 -6.83
N SER A 402 10.05 2.82 -7.85
CA SER A 402 8.70 2.26 -7.92
C SER A 402 8.71 0.74 -8.13
N PHE A 403 7.55 0.08 -7.93
CA PHE A 403 7.42 -1.34 -8.20
C PHE A 403 7.60 -1.69 -9.68
N LYS A 404 7.12 -0.84 -10.59
CA LYS A 404 7.28 -0.96 -12.04
C LYS A 404 8.73 -0.87 -12.48
N GLU A 405 9.51 0.04 -11.89
CA GLU A 405 10.95 0.13 -12.15
C GLU A 405 11.71 -1.08 -11.62
N LEU A 406 11.32 -1.60 -10.44
CA LEU A 406 11.89 -2.84 -9.94
C LEU A 406 11.55 -4.03 -10.84
N ALA A 407 10.30 -4.15 -11.29
CA ALA A 407 9.88 -5.17 -12.25
C ALA A 407 10.66 -5.05 -13.58
N ASP A 408 10.85 -3.83 -14.09
CA ASP A 408 11.71 -3.53 -15.25
C ASP A 408 13.15 -4.02 -15.04
N TRP A 409 13.71 -3.75 -13.87
CA TRP A 409 15.08 -4.19 -13.55
C TRP A 409 15.20 -5.70 -13.41
N LEU A 410 14.20 -6.37 -12.81
CA LEU A 410 14.17 -7.82 -12.66
C LEU A 410 14.03 -8.53 -14.01
N ASP A 411 13.22 -8.00 -14.93
CA ASP A 411 12.97 -8.62 -16.25
C ASP A 411 14.22 -8.66 -17.16
N VAL A 412 15.21 -7.79 -16.94
CA VAL A 412 16.47 -7.81 -17.71
C VAL A 412 17.56 -8.69 -17.11
N GLN A 413 17.34 -9.29 -15.94
CA GLN A 413 18.32 -10.20 -15.33
C GLN A 413 18.21 -11.61 -15.92
N THR A 414 19.31 -12.36 -15.89
CA THR A 414 19.27 -13.76 -16.32
C THR A 414 18.48 -14.60 -15.31
N PRO A 415 17.68 -15.60 -15.76
CA PRO A 415 16.95 -16.47 -14.83
C PRO A 415 17.85 -17.15 -13.80
N ALA A 416 19.06 -17.55 -14.21
CA ALA A 416 20.05 -18.19 -13.35
C ALA A 416 20.59 -17.26 -12.25
N THR A 417 20.83 -15.98 -12.57
CA THR A 417 21.23 -14.98 -11.56
C THR A 417 20.10 -14.75 -10.56
N LEU A 418 18.86 -14.60 -11.03
CA LEU A 418 17.72 -14.41 -10.13
C LEU A 418 17.47 -15.62 -9.22
N GLU A 419 17.59 -16.84 -9.75
CA GLU A 419 17.48 -18.06 -8.94
C GLU A 419 18.54 -18.11 -7.83
N ARG A 420 19.79 -17.75 -8.13
CA ARG A 420 20.87 -17.71 -7.14
C ARG A 420 20.66 -16.60 -6.10
N LEU A 421 20.19 -15.42 -6.52
CA LEU A 421 19.84 -14.33 -5.62
C LEU A 421 18.74 -14.74 -4.63
N ARG A 422 17.72 -15.49 -5.09
CA ARG A 422 16.66 -16.05 -4.23
C ARG A 422 17.15 -17.11 -3.25
N GLY A 423 18.28 -17.75 -3.53
CA GLY A 423 18.88 -18.74 -2.64
C GLY A 423 19.65 -18.14 -1.45
N LEU A 424 19.74 -16.82 -1.34
CA LEU A 424 20.42 -16.13 -0.24
C LEU A 424 19.47 -15.94 0.94
N ASP A 425 19.93 -16.24 2.15
CA ASP A 425 19.25 -15.78 3.36
C ASP A 425 19.31 -14.24 3.43
N PRO A 426 18.32 -13.55 4.04
CA PRO A 426 18.24 -12.09 4.01
C PRO A 426 19.52 -11.35 4.41
N ALA A 427 20.18 -11.82 5.48
CA ALA A 427 21.43 -11.24 6.02
C ALA A 427 22.70 -11.84 5.40
N GLN A 428 22.60 -12.81 4.49
CA GLN A 428 23.75 -13.48 3.92
C GLN A 428 24.53 -12.52 3.02
N SER A 429 25.81 -12.32 3.33
CA SER A 429 26.75 -11.56 2.49
C SER A 429 27.58 -12.53 1.65
N PRO A 430 27.29 -12.70 0.34
CA PRO A 430 27.96 -13.69 -0.49
C PRO A 430 29.21 -13.13 -1.16
N ASP A 431 30.04 -14.03 -1.71
CA ASP A 431 30.93 -13.67 -2.82
C ASP A 431 30.09 -13.52 -4.09
N TRP A 432 29.88 -12.28 -4.54
CA TRP A 432 29.06 -11.97 -5.70
C TRP A 432 29.51 -12.66 -6.99
N SER A 433 30.79 -13.00 -7.14
CA SER A 433 31.30 -13.76 -8.29
C SER A 433 30.73 -15.19 -8.38
N THR A 434 30.20 -15.70 -7.27
CA THR A 434 29.54 -17.01 -7.18
C THR A 434 28.04 -16.92 -7.44
N VAL A 435 27.42 -15.77 -7.19
CA VAL A 435 25.96 -15.56 -7.29
C VAL A 435 25.57 -14.98 -8.65
N VAL A 436 26.28 -13.95 -9.12
CA VAL A 436 25.96 -13.22 -10.35
C VAL A 436 26.84 -13.74 -11.49
N LYS A 437 26.22 -14.39 -12.49
CA LYS A 437 26.91 -15.10 -13.58
C LYS A 437 26.70 -14.48 -14.95
#